data_AF-A2F027-F1
#
_entry.id   AF-A2F027-F1
#
_cell.length_a   1.000
_cell.length_b   1.000
_cell.length_c   1.000
_cell.angle_alpha   90.00
_cell.angle_beta   90.00
_cell.angle_gamma   90.00
#
_symmetry.space_group_name_H-M   'P 1'
#
loop_
_entity.id
_entity.type
_entity.pdbx_description
1 polymer ?
#
loop_
_entity_poly.entity_id
_entity_poly.type
_entity_poly.pdbx_seq_one_letter_code
_entity_poly.pdbx_strand_id
1 'polypeptide(L)'
;MLFLLSLICFSFKDFKSKVTNIFSGSGKKDQIQISYDIKSEILRIPVQKRNESGTFTFYKNINISNTVAYVDMWRSHWCTYYNDREFFFTPRINEMLQRLRNIGITVVTISSFADRLYGGSRQRKRGFQAVRNGMITEIADYEADQYRFHHVYIPGFKDICVYKDLQRFGETRDNRYTYKIALARDDYFVQNFEEAAESFVGLNKKTVIFLGQHTNMCLMAVMLYCQQANLDLIIVGDLVDSCWVFEKQKDHCPTHTTGNRATNNYFETKFGVSVKSYDLIRAIQQSNLPRIQPKYQYFTKTAWMFDHLDSPQQFVNTTDTNTTQDDNLTQDTRLEHLY
;
A
#
# COMPACT_ATOMS: atom_id res chain seq x y z
N MET A 1 -29.03 -47.07 32.21
CA MET A 1 -27.98 -47.67 33.06
C MET A 1 -26.67 -47.01 32.65
N LEU A 2 -26.03 -46.30 33.58
CA LEU A 2 -24.75 -45.57 33.57
C LEU A 2 -23.93 -45.51 32.26
N PHE A 3 -23.39 -44.33 31.90
CA PHE A 3 -21.96 -44.01 32.06
C PHE A 3 -21.61 -42.53 31.72
N LEU A 4 -20.99 -41.89 32.71
CA LEU A 4 -20.09 -40.72 32.78
C LEU A 4 -20.18 -39.54 31.78
N LEU A 5 -20.55 -38.39 32.33
CA LEU A 5 -20.20 -37.03 31.88
C LEU A 5 -19.31 -36.39 32.97
N SER A 6 -18.04 -36.13 32.67
CA SER A 6 -17.15 -35.33 33.53
C SER A 6 -16.71 -34.06 32.79
N LEU A 7 -17.12 -32.93 33.37
CA LEU A 7 -16.67 -31.58 33.04
C LEU A 7 -15.13 -31.47 33.11
N ILE A 8 -14.54 -30.76 32.15
CA ILE A 8 -13.21 -30.15 32.30
C ILE A 8 -13.40 -28.63 32.21
N CYS A 9 -13.33 -27.96 33.36
CA CYS A 9 -13.10 -26.53 33.45
C CYS A 9 -11.64 -26.23 33.11
N PHE A 10 -11.39 -25.46 32.05
CA PHE A 10 -10.07 -24.87 31.81
C PHE A 10 -9.91 -23.60 32.63
N SER A 11 -9.01 -23.64 33.61
CA SER A 11 -8.57 -22.49 34.41
C SER A 11 -7.44 -21.73 33.70
N PHE A 12 -7.66 -20.46 33.41
CA PHE A 12 -6.79 -19.57 32.63
C PHE A 12 -5.56 -19.02 33.41
N LYS A 13 -5.08 -19.71 34.45
CA LYS A 13 -4.06 -19.16 35.38
C LYS A 13 -2.61 -19.60 35.15
N ASP A 14 -2.33 -20.57 34.27
CA ASP A 14 -0.98 -21.16 34.18
C ASP A 14 -0.09 -20.71 33.01
N PHE A 15 -0.48 -19.68 32.24
CA PHE A 15 0.35 -19.20 31.11
C PHE A 15 1.38 -18.12 31.49
N LYS A 16 1.56 -17.80 32.79
CA LYS A 16 2.43 -16.69 33.23
C LYS A 16 3.73 -17.06 33.96
N SER A 17 4.08 -18.34 34.12
CA SER A 17 5.24 -18.73 34.96
C SER A 17 6.43 -19.41 34.25
N LYS A 18 6.54 -19.36 32.92
CA LYS A 18 7.62 -20.06 32.18
C LYS A 18 8.54 -19.20 31.32
N VAL A 19 8.73 -17.93 31.68
CA VAL A 19 9.85 -17.11 31.16
C VAL A 19 10.55 -16.38 32.30
N THR A 20 11.12 -17.16 33.22
CA THR A 20 12.15 -16.68 34.15
C THR A 20 12.82 -17.90 34.76
N ASN A 21 13.97 -18.29 34.20
CA ASN A 21 15.08 -18.93 34.92
C ASN A 21 16.11 -19.49 33.93
N ILE A 22 16.90 -18.62 33.31
CA ILE A 22 18.30 -18.91 32.95
C ILE A 22 19.05 -17.58 33.18
N PHE A 23 20.25 -17.66 33.79
CA PHE A 23 21.16 -16.58 34.21
C PHE A 23 21.13 -16.19 35.69
N SER A 24 21.58 -17.11 36.54
CA SER A 24 22.30 -16.76 37.78
C SER A 24 23.75 -16.39 37.44
N GLY A 25 23.99 -15.11 37.17
CA GLY A 25 25.33 -14.54 37.02
C GLY A 25 25.40 -13.22 37.78
N SER A 26 26.12 -13.23 38.89
CA SER A 26 26.33 -12.09 39.78
C SER A 26 26.97 -10.92 39.05
N GLY A 27 26.18 -9.89 38.77
CA GLY A 27 26.63 -8.58 38.34
C GLY A 27 25.48 -7.61 38.49
N LYS A 28 25.65 -6.58 39.33
CA LYS A 28 24.70 -5.46 39.43
C LYS A 28 24.53 -4.86 38.04
N LYS A 29 23.46 -5.24 37.35
CA LYS A 29 22.95 -4.55 36.18
C LYS A 29 21.74 -3.79 36.65
N ASP A 30 21.84 -2.47 36.63
CA ASP A 30 20.71 -1.57 36.72
C ASP A 30 19.71 -1.97 35.63
N GLN A 31 18.69 -2.74 36.02
CA GLN A 31 17.57 -3.04 35.16
C GLN A 31 16.75 -1.75 35.06
N ILE A 32 17.07 -0.93 34.06
CA ILE A 32 16.17 0.11 33.58
C ILE A 32 14.96 -0.62 33.00
N GLN A 33 13.96 -0.84 33.84
CA GLN A 33 12.67 -1.37 33.45
C GLN A 33 11.93 -0.26 32.71
N ILE A 34 12.20 -0.13 31.40
CA ILE A 34 11.44 0.78 30.53
C ILE A 34 10.04 0.17 30.38
N SER A 35 9.13 0.58 31.26
CA SER A 35 7.70 0.31 31.07
C SER A 35 7.22 1.16 29.89
N TYR A 36 7.21 0.58 28.70
CA TYR A 36 6.53 1.18 27.55
C TYR A 36 5.04 1.25 27.87
N ASP A 37 4.53 2.48 28.05
CA ASP A 37 3.11 2.72 28.22
C ASP A 37 2.38 2.33 26.92
N ILE A 38 1.52 1.31 27.02
CA ILE A 38 0.73 0.71 25.92
C ILE A 38 -0.20 1.76 25.27
N LYS A 39 -0.40 2.93 25.90
CA LYS A 39 -1.10 4.08 25.29
C LYS A 39 -0.42 4.66 24.06
N SER A 40 0.84 4.34 23.78
CA SER A 40 1.65 4.92 22.70
C SER A 40 1.44 4.31 21.30
N GLU A 41 0.40 3.50 21.08
CA GLU A 41 0.12 2.90 19.77
C GLU A 41 -1.17 3.41 19.09
N ILE A 42 -1.89 4.37 19.68
CA ILE A 42 -3.16 4.85 19.12
C ILE A 42 -2.96 6.17 18.36
N LEU A 43 -3.38 6.20 17.10
CA LEU A 43 -3.51 7.43 16.31
C LEU A 43 -4.98 7.81 16.18
N ARG A 44 -5.32 9.03 16.58
CA ARG A 44 -6.68 9.57 16.46
C ARG A 44 -6.77 10.42 15.20
N ILE A 45 -7.60 10.01 14.24
CA ILE A 45 -7.74 10.65 12.93
C ILE A 45 -9.17 11.13 12.71
N PRO A 46 -9.40 12.31 12.11
CA PRO A 46 -10.74 12.69 11.66
C PRO A 46 -11.07 11.90 10.40
N VAL A 47 -12.25 11.30 10.37
CA VAL A 47 -12.71 10.47 9.25
C VAL A 47 -14.12 10.87 8.84
N GLN A 48 -14.45 10.58 7.60
CA GLN A 48 -15.75 10.81 7.00
C GLN A 48 -16.44 9.46 6.71
N LYS A 49 -17.74 9.38 6.99
CA LYS A 49 -18.61 8.25 6.63
C LYS A 49 -19.89 8.77 6.00
N ARG A 50 -20.55 7.95 5.18
CA ARG A 50 -21.83 8.29 4.55
C ARG A 50 -22.89 7.24 4.87
N ASN A 51 -24.13 7.68 5.06
CA ASN A 51 -25.30 6.82 5.12
C ASN A 51 -26.50 7.52 4.43
N GLU A 52 -27.70 6.95 4.56
CA GLU A 52 -28.94 7.49 3.98
C GLU A 52 -29.26 8.92 4.42
N SER A 53 -28.87 9.30 5.65
CA SER A 53 -29.11 10.62 6.23
C SER A 53 -28.03 11.65 5.86
N GLY A 54 -26.96 11.27 5.15
CA GLY A 54 -25.94 12.19 4.67
C GLY A 54 -24.50 11.82 5.04
N THR A 55 -23.64 12.84 5.16
CA THR A 55 -22.20 12.70 5.43
C THR A 55 -21.90 13.11 6.87
N PHE A 56 -21.13 12.28 7.58
CA PHE A 56 -20.78 12.46 8.98
C PHE A 56 -19.26 12.47 9.14
N THR A 57 -18.77 13.39 9.97
CA THR A 57 -17.36 13.47 10.35
C THR A 57 -17.22 13.16 11.83
N PHE A 58 -16.28 12.29 12.17
CA PHE A 58 -15.97 11.94 13.56
C PHE A 58 -14.50 11.55 13.69
N TYR A 59 -14.03 11.37 14.92
CA TYR A 59 -12.66 10.89 15.15
C TYR A 59 -12.65 9.37 15.33
N LYS A 60 -11.81 8.67 14.55
CA LYS A 60 -11.54 7.24 14.70
C LYS A 60 -10.16 7.07 15.34
N ASN A 61 -10.08 6.19 16.34
CA ASN A 61 -8.83 5.72 16.90
C ASN A 61 -8.39 4.49 16.10
N ILE A 62 -7.20 4.54 15.52
CA ILE A 62 -6.56 3.39 14.89
C ILE A 62 -5.37 2.95 15.74
N ASN A 63 -5.16 1.64 15.87
CA ASN A 63 -3.97 1.12 16.52
C ASN A 63 -2.90 0.87 15.44
N ILE A 64 -1.73 1.47 15.60
CA ILE A 64 -0.62 1.39 14.66
C ILE A 64 -0.16 -0.05 14.43
N SER A 65 -0.03 -0.86 15.49
CA SER A 65 0.49 -2.23 15.38
C SER A 65 -0.46 -3.16 14.62
N ASN A 66 -1.78 -2.90 14.68
CA ASN A 66 -2.80 -3.64 13.95
C ASN A 66 -3.25 -2.96 12.63
N THR A 67 -2.59 -1.89 12.21
CA THR A 67 -2.86 -1.20 10.95
C THR A 67 -1.85 -1.56 9.87
N VAL A 68 -2.32 -1.65 8.63
CA VAL A 68 -1.50 -1.79 7.42
C VAL A 68 -1.93 -0.77 6.38
N ALA A 69 -0.97 -0.25 5.62
CA ALA A 69 -1.21 0.55 4.44
C ALA A 69 -1.02 -0.31 3.19
N TYR A 70 -2.00 -0.29 2.31
CA TYR A 70 -1.97 -0.97 1.02
C TYR A 70 -1.88 0.05 -0.11
N VAL A 71 -0.92 -0.14 -1.02
CA VAL A 71 -0.72 0.72 -2.18
C VAL A 71 -0.71 -0.11 -3.47
N ASP A 72 -1.65 0.22 -4.36
CA ASP A 72 -1.78 -0.39 -5.69
C ASP A 72 -1.36 0.61 -6.77
N MET A 73 -0.13 0.45 -7.24
CA MET A 73 0.50 1.33 -8.24
C MET A 73 1.38 0.50 -9.17
N TRP A 74 0.88 0.26 -10.37
CA TRP A 74 1.59 -0.50 -11.40
C TRP A 74 2.51 0.40 -12.22
N ARG A 75 3.50 -0.19 -12.89
CA ARG A 75 4.49 0.54 -13.69
C ARG A 75 3.88 1.31 -14.85
N SER A 76 2.88 0.73 -15.51
CA SER A 76 2.08 1.47 -16.47
C SER A 76 0.69 0.87 -16.62
N HIS A 77 -0.24 1.73 -16.98
CA HIS A 77 -1.58 1.37 -17.45
C HIS A 77 -1.62 1.39 -18.96
N TRP A 78 -2.50 0.58 -19.53
CA TRP A 78 -2.75 0.57 -20.97
C TRP A 78 -3.37 1.91 -21.45
N CYS A 79 -4.13 2.60 -20.60
CA CYS A 79 -4.68 3.93 -20.91
C CYS A 79 -3.72 5.05 -20.49
N THR A 80 -3.30 5.88 -21.44
CA THR A 80 -2.40 7.03 -21.20
C THR A 80 -2.94 8.00 -20.14
N TYR A 81 -4.27 8.21 -20.12
CA TYR A 81 -4.89 9.07 -19.11
C TYR A 81 -4.65 8.59 -17.67
N TYR A 82 -4.74 7.28 -17.40
CA TYR A 82 -4.47 6.76 -16.05
C TYR A 82 -3.00 6.96 -15.65
N ASN A 83 -2.06 6.83 -16.61
CA ASN A 83 -0.65 7.12 -16.36
C ASN A 83 -0.39 8.61 -16.04
N ASP A 84 -1.11 9.52 -16.70
CA ASP A 84 -0.99 10.96 -16.44
C ASP A 84 -1.58 11.30 -15.06
N ARG A 85 -2.70 10.68 -14.67
CA ARG A 85 -3.25 10.80 -13.32
C ARG A 85 -2.23 10.38 -12.27
N GLU A 86 -1.62 9.21 -12.43
CA GLU A 86 -0.57 8.69 -11.55
C GLU A 86 0.57 9.70 -11.34
N PHE A 87 1.00 10.40 -12.39
CA PHE A 87 2.07 11.39 -12.29
C PHE A 87 1.76 12.48 -11.25
N PHE A 88 0.51 12.92 -11.16
CA PHE A 88 0.13 14.03 -10.27
C PHE A 88 0.04 13.64 -8.79
N PHE A 89 -0.41 12.43 -8.45
CA PHE A 89 -0.64 12.07 -7.04
C PHE A 89 0.45 11.17 -6.44
N THR A 90 1.35 10.58 -7.24
CA THR A 90 2.44 9.74 -6.73
C THR A 90 3.37 10.44 -5.73
N PRO A 91 3.82 11.70 -5.95
CA PRO A 91 4.65 12.39 -4.96
C PRO A 91 3.99 12.46 -3.58
N ARG A 92 2.67 12.70 -3.56
CA ARG A 92 1.89 12.79 -2.32
C ARG A 92 1.62 11.41 -1.70
N ILE A 93 1.46 10.36 -2.50
CA ILE A 93 1.46 8.97 -2.00
C ILE A 93 2.80 8.64 -1.32
N ASN A 94 3.94 8.97 -1.94
CA ASN A 94 5.25 8.72 -1.33
C ASN A 94 5.43 9.44 0.00
N GLU A 95 5.02 10.71 0.07
CA GLU A 95 5.03 11.45 1.32
C GLU A 95 4.17 10.74 2.39
N MET A 96 2.95 10.33 2.03
CA MET A 96 2.07 9.62 2.95
C MET A 96 2.69 8.29 3.41
N LEU A 97 3.20 7.47 2.49
CA LEU A 97 3.86 6.20 2.82
C LEU A 97 5.07 6.41 3.71
N GLN A 98 5.86 7.47 3.48
CA GLN A 98 6.98 7.82 4.35
C GLN A 98 6.50 8.13 5.78
N ARG A 99 5.42 8.91 5.92
CA ARG A 99 4.84 9.26 7.24
C ARG A 99 4.25 8.04 7.96
N LEU A 100 3.58 7.15 7.23
CA LEU A 100 3.00 5.92 7.76
C LEU A 100 4.11 4.95 8.23
N ARG A 101 5.14 4.73 7.40
CA ARG A 101 6.30 3.93 7.80
C ARG A 101 7.01 4.55 9.00
N ASN A 102 7.13 5.88 9.04
CA ASN A 102 7.82 6.58 10.13
C ASN A 102 7.16 6.38 11.51
N ILE A 103 5.88 6.02 11.57
CA ILE A 103 5.22 5.65 12.82
C ILE A 103 5.05 4.14 13.01
N GLY A 104 5.63 3.30 12.15
CA GLY A 104 5.58 1.85 12.28
C GLY A 104 4.41 1.17 11.59
N ILE A 105 3.59 1.88 10.81
CA ILE A 105 2.55 1.23 9.98
C ILE A 105 3.25 0.40 8.89
N THR A 106 2.85 -0.86 8.81
CA THR A 106 3.33 -1.81 7.79
C THR A 106 2.80 -1.41 6.42
N VAL A 107 3.61 -1.50 5.37
CA VAL A 107 3.19 -1.25 3.99
C VAL A 107 3.21 -2.54 3.18
N VAL A 108 2.13 -2.79 2.46
CA VAL A 108 1.98 -3.88 1.48
C VAL A 108 1.77 -3.26 0.10
N THR A 109 2.46 -3.81 -0.90
CA THR A 109 2.32 -3.38 -2.29
C THR A 109 2.20 -4.57 -3.23
N ILE A 110 1.43 -4.39 -4.30
CA ILE A 110 1.09 -5.45 -5.25
C ILE A 110 1.86 -5.33 -6.56
N SER A 111 2.26 -6.47 -7.12
CA SER A 111 2.69 -6.60 -8.51
C SER A 111 2.41 -8.00 -9.00
N SER A 112 1.79 -8.17 -10.17
CA SER A 112 1.58 -9.51 -10.73
C SER A 112 2.90 -10.23 -11.12
N PHE A 113 4.02 -9.50 -11.08
CA PHE A 113 5.37 -10.02 -11.29
C PHE A 113 6.15 -10.22 -9.99
N ALA A 114 5.51 -10.10 -8.82
CA ALA A 114 6.15 -10.25 -7.52
C ALA A 114 6.96 -11.56 -7.42
N ASP A 115 6.38 -12.69 -7.82
CA ASP A 115 7.09 -13.97 -7.82
C ASP A 115 8.19 -14.04 -8.87
N ARG A 116 7.85 -13.71 -10.13
CA ARG A 116 8.76 -13.85 -11.27
C ARG A 116 10.02 -13.01 -11.15
N LEU A 117 9.88 -11.76 -10.70
CA LEU A 117 10.99 -10.79 -10.68
C LEU A 117 11.56 -10.60 -9.27
N TYR A 118 10.78 -10.87 -8.22
CA TYR A 118 11.14 -10.55 -6.85
C TYR A 118 11.04 -11.73 -5.89
N GLY A 119 10.82 -12.97 -6.35
CA GLY A 119 10.67 -14.15 -5.49
C GLY A 119 11.86 -14.38 -4.53
N GLY A 120 13.07 -14.01 -4.93
CA GLY A 120 14.27 -14.07 -4.08
C GLY A 120 14.38 -12.96 -3.02
N SER A 121 13.63 -11.86 -3.19
CA SER A 121 13.71 -10.68 -2.32
C SER A 121 13.20 -10.94 -0.91
N ARG A 122 13.68 -10.15 0.06
CA ARG A 122 13.21 -10.24 1.44
C ARG A 122 11.73 -9.84 1.54
N GLN A 123 11.31 -8.82 0.80
CA GLN A 123 9.93 -8.31 0.80
C GLN A 123 8.95 -9.36 0.30
N ARG A 124 9.27 -10.06 -0.79
CA ARG A 124 8.39 -11.13 -1.29
C ARG A 124 8.38 -12.35 -0.39
N LYS A 125 9.53 -12.80 0.14
CA LYS A 125 9.57 -13.91 1.13
C LYS A 125 8.69 -13.62 2.35
N ARG A 126 8.72 -12.38 2.84
CA ARG A 126 7.85 -11.93 3.95
C ARG A 126 6.38 -11.84 3.53
N GLY A 127 6.09 -11.32 2.34
CA GLY A 127 4.75 -11.30 1.74
C GLY A 127 4.15 -12.68 1.63
N PHE A 128 4.89 -13.62 1.03
CA PHE A 128 4.48 -15.02 0.90
C PHE A 128 4.24 -15.70 2.25
N GLN A 129 5.08 -15.44 3.26
CA GLN A 129 4.84 -15.95 4.61
C GLN A 129 3.58 -15.36 5.24
N ALA A 130 3.34 -14.07 5.06
CA ALA A 130 2.12 -13.42 5.54
C ALA A 130 0.87 -14.01 4.86
N VAL A 131 0.91 -14.19 3.54
CA VAL A 131 -0.15 -14.84 2.76
C VAL A 131 -0.45 -16.23 3.33
N ARG A 132 0.56 -17.10 3.46
CA ARG A 132 0.38 -18.45 4.04
C ARG A 132 -0.24 -18.45 5.43
N ASN A 133 0.06 -17.45 6.25
CA ASN A 133 -0.49 -17.33 7.60
C ASN A 133 -1.93 -16.81 7.61
N GLY A 134 -2.40 -16.20 6.53
CA GLY A 134 -3.70 -15.55 6.43
C GLY A 134 -4.66 -16.19 5.43
N MET A 135 -4.30 -17.36 4.89
CA MET A 135 -5.21 -18.20 4.12
C MET A 135 -6.37 -18.65 5.02
N ILE A 136 -7.55 -18.08 4.79
CA ILE A 136 -8.80 -18.42 5.47
C ILE A 136 -9.85 -18.78 4.43
N THR A 137 -10.79 -19.65 4.81
CA THR A 137 -11.86 -20.16 3.94
C THR A 137 -12.71 -19.05 3.33
N GLU A 138 -12.99 -17.99 4.09
CA GLU A 138 -13.83 -16.87 3.70
C GLU A 138 -13.24 -16.07 2.53
N ILE A 139 -11.90 -16.04 2.42
CA ILE A 139 -11.21 -15.42 1.27
C ILE A 139 -11.12 -16.42 0.12
N ALA A 140 -10.66 -17.65 0.40
CA ALA A 140 -10.37 -18.65 -0.63
C ALA A 140 -11.61 -19.07 -1.44
N ASP A 141 -12.78 -19.11 -0.81
CA ASP A 141 -14.04 -19.48 -1.45
C ASP A 141 -14.76 -18.28 -2.12
N TYR A 142 -14.17 -17.09 -2.06
CA TYR A 142 -14.75 -15.86 -2.59
C TYR A 142 -14.08 -15.41 -3.89
N GLU A 143 -14.89 -15.13 -4.90
CA GLU A 143 -14.43 -14.51 -6.15
C GLU A 143 -14.89 -13.05 -6.18
N ALA A 144 -13.95 -12.11 -6.07
CA ALA A 144 -14.27 -10.69 -6.09
C ALA A 144 -14.70 -10.26 -7.51
N ASP A 145 -15.95 -9.79 -7.64
CA ASP A 145 -16.45 -9.12 -8.85
C ASP A 145 -16.58 -7.61 -8.61
N GLN A 146 -15.51 -6.88 -8.92
CA GLN A 146 -15.45 -5.43 -8.81
C GLN A 146 -16.38 -4.71 -9.79
N TYR A 147 -16.72 -5.31 -10.93
CA TYR A 147 -17.52 -4.69 -11.99
C TYR A 147 -19.01 -4.69 -11.65
N ARG A 148 -19.45 -5.67 -10.84
CA ARG A 148 -20.83 -5.80 -10.35
C ARG A 148 -21.45 -4.50 -9.87
N PHE A 149 -20.66 -3.63 -9.22
CA PHE A 149 -21.18 -2.46 -8.50
C PHE A 149 -21.12 -1.15 -9.28
N HIS A 150 -20.47 -1.11 -10.46
CA HIS A 150 -20.24 0.14 -11.19
C HIS A 150 -21.53 0.89 -11.51
N HIS A 151 -22.59 0.16 -11.87
CA HIS A 151 -23.90 0.73 -12.18
C HIS A 151 -24.52 1.51 -11.01
N VAL A 152 -24.08 1.28 -9.77
CA VAL A 152 -24.65 1.91 -8.56
C VAL A 152 -24.13 3.35 -8.36
N TYR A 153 -22.88 3.63 -8.74
CA TYR A 153 -22.23 4.92 -8.42
C TYR A 153 -21.58 5.62 -9.61
N ILE A 154 -21.30 4.89 -10.69
CA ILE A 154 -20.80 5.42 -11.96
C ILE A 154 -21.49 4.74 -13.16
N PRO A 155 -22.81 4.93 -13.34
CA PRO A 155 -23.57 4.30 -14.41
C PRO A 155 -22.91 4.44 -15.78
N GLY A 156 -22.93 3.36 -16.56
CA GLY A 156 -22.35 3.34 -17.91
C GLY A 156 -20.81 3.25 -17.94
N PHE A 157 -20.15 3.00 -16.80
CA PHE A 157 -18.71 2.74 -16.77
C PHE A 157 -18.33 1.63 -17.78
N LYS A 158 -17.26 1.89 -18.52
CA LYS A 158 -16.58 0.90 -19.37
C LYS A 158 -15.09 1.07 -19.18
N ASP A 159 -14.37 -0.03 -19.12
CA ASP A 159 -12.91 -0.06 -19.05
C ASP A 159 -12.31 0.27 -20.43
N ILE A 160 -12.48 1.51 -20.87
CA ILE A 160 -12.03 2.06 -22.15
C ILE A 160 -11.21 3.35 -21.91
N CYS A 161 -10.22 3.62 -22.76
CA CYS A 161 -9.39 4.82 -22.58
C CYS A 161 -10.11 6.04 -23.16
N VAL A 162 -9.93 7.20 -22.52
CA VAL A 162 -10.43 8.48 -23.04
C VAL A 162 -9.69 8.92 -24.31
N TYR A 163 -8.44 8.50 -24.48
CA TYR A 163 -7.64 8.77 -25.66
C TYR A 163 -7.71 7.58 -26.60
N LYS A 164 -8.35 7.75 -27.76
CA LYS A 164 -8.61 6.65 -28.71
C LYS A 164 -7.36 6.17 -29.47
N ASP A 165 -6.31 6.97 -29.54
CA ASP A 165 -5.13 6.70 -30.38
C ASP A 165 -3.78 6.91 -29.68
N LEU A 166 -3.78 7.09 -28.35
CA LEU A 166 -2.56 7.29 -27.56
C LEU A 166 -2.28 6.06 -26.70
N GLN A 167 -1.69 5.03 -27.31
CA GLN A 167 -1.09 3.90 -26.58
C GLN A 167 0.37 4.25 -26.25
N ARG A 168 0.61 4.89 -25.09
CA ARG A 168 1.97 5.28 -24.70
C ARG A 168 2.87 4.08 -24.35
N PHE A 169 2.28 2.91 -24.04
CA PHE A 169 3.00 1.72 -23.58
C PHE A 169 2.54 0.40 -24.27
N GLY A 170 1.98 0.51 -25.49
CA GLY A 170 1.45 -0.63 -26.24
C GLY A 170 0.05 -1.08 -25.78
N GLU A 171 -0.43 -2.20 -26.35
CA GLU A 171 -1.77 -2.75 -26.07
C GLU A 171 -1.91 -3.36 -24.66
N THR A 172 -0.80 -3.53 -23.93
CA THR A 172 -0.77 -4.27 -22.66
C THR A 172 -0.36 -3.41 -21.48
N ARG A 173 -0.95 -3.69 -20.31
CA ARG A 173 -0.55 -3.12 -19.02
C ARG A 173 0.78 -3.71 -18.53
N ASP A 174 1.61 -2.90 -17.87
CA ASP A 174 2.82 -3.36 -17.18
C ASP A 174 2.59 -3.41 -15.66
N ASN A 175 2.34 -4.63 -15.17
CA ASN A 175 2.06 -4.87 -13.76
C ASN A 175 3.29 -4.95 -12.86
N ARG A 176 4.48 -4.59 -13.37
CA ARG A 176 5.67 -4.46 -12.52
C ARG A 176 5.46 -3.32 -11.52
N TYR A 177 6.27 -3.24 -10.47
CA TYR A 177 6.27 -2.08 -9.59
C TYR A 177 6.64 -0.82 -10.37
N THR A 178 5.89 0.27 -10.17
CA THR A 178 6.27 1.58 -10.68
C THR A 178 7.54 2.07 -10.00
N TYR A 179 8.45 2.66 -10.79
CA TYR A 179 9.66 3.30 -10.26
C TYR A 179 9.36 4.59 -9.49
N LYS A 180 8.12 5.09 -9.58
CA LYS A 180 7.69 6.32 -8.94
C LYS A 180 7.31 6.13 -7.46
N ILE A 181 7.01 4.91 -7.01
CA ILE A 181 6.68 4.62 -5.61
C ILE A 181 7.93 4.14 -4.88
N ALA A 182 8.31 4.84 -3.82
CA ALA A 182 9.46 4.49 -3.00
C ALA A 182 9.18 3.24 -2.15
N LEU A 183 9.93 2.18 -2.42
CA LEU A 183 9.85 0.90 -1.71
C LEU A 183 10.87 0.86 -0.56
N ALA A 184 10.41 0.44 0.61
CA ALA A 184 11.29 0.24 1.76
C ALA A 184 11.69 -1.23 1.91
N ARG A 185 12.82 -1.45 2.59
CA ARG A 185 13.36 -2.77 2.91
C ARG A 185 12.39 -3.61 3.75
N ASP A 186 11.51 -2.96 4.50
CA ASP A 186 10.56 -3.58 5.42
C ASP A 186 9.13 -3.67 4.86
N ASP A 187 8.91 -3.32 3.60
CA ASP A 187 7.62 -3.54 2.92
C ASP A 187 7.37 -5.03 2.62
N TYR A 188 6.13 -5.34 2.24
CA TYR A 188 5.66 -6.66 1.85
C TYR A 188 5.15 -6.65 0.41
N PHE A 189 5.56 -7.66 -0.36
CA PHE A 189 5.20 -7.80 -1.78
C PHE A 189 4.19 -8.94 -1.97
N VAL A 190 3.06 -8.63 -2.59
CA VAL A 190 1.99 -9.58 -2.93
C VAL A 190 1.75 -9.61 -4.44
N GLN A 191 1.24 -10.72 -4.95
CA GLN A 191 1.15 -10.97 -6.38
C GLN A 191 -0.22 -10.62 -6.99
N ASN A 192 -1.30 -10.82 -6.23
CA ASN A 192 -2.66 -10.64 -6.71
C ASN A 192 -3.56 -10.04 -5.60
N PHE A 193 -4.83 -9.81 -5.93
CA PHE A 193 -5.76 -9.12 -5.03
C PHE A 193 -6.16 -9.96 -3.82
N GLU A 194 -6.27 -11.28 -3.99
CA GLU A 194 -6.55 -12.24 -2.94
C GLU A 194 -5.39 -12.27 -1.93
N GLU A 195 -4.15 -12.46 -2.42
CA GLU A 195 -2.93 -12.44 -1.61
C GLU A 195 -2.79 -11.14 -0.82
N ALA A 196 -3.24 -10.01 -1.37
CA ALA A 196 -3.22 -8.74 -0.64
C ALA A 196 -4.04 -8.87 0.66
N ALA A 197 -5.30 -9.31 0.56
CA ALA A 197 -6.17 -9.50 1.72
C ALA A 197 -5.66 -10.58 2.68
N GLU A 198 -5.23 -11.73 2.17
CA GLU A 198 -4.64 -12.80 2.98
C GLU A 198 -3.40 -12.32 3.75
N SER A 199 -2.54 -11.53 3.10
CA SER A 199 -1.36 -10.97 3.76
C SER A 199 -1.73 -10.07 4.95
N PHE A 200 -2.84 -9.34 4.88
CA PHE A 200 -3.30 -8.50 6.01
C PHE A 200 -3.72 -9.37 7.18
N VAL A 201 -4.48 -10.45 6.90
CA VAL A 201 -4.92 -11.42 7.91
C VAL A 201 -3.73 -12.10 8.57
N GLY A 202 -2.77 -12.60 7.79
CA GLY A 202 -1.60 -13.30 8.31
C GLY A 202 -0.57 -12.40 9.00
N LEU A 203 -0.65 -11.09 8.77
CA LEU A 203 0.04 -10.06 9.56
C LEU A 203 -0.73 -9.63 10.82
N ASN A 204 -1.85 -10.28 11.12
CA ASN A 204 -2.77 -9.95 12.21
C ASN A 204 -3.24 -8.49 12.19
N LYS A 205 -3.49 -7.97 10.99
CA LYS A 205 -3.99 -6.61 10.78
C LYS A 205 -5.50 -6.60 10.90
N LYS A 206 -6.02 -5.50 11.42
CA LYS A 206 -7.45 -5.25 11.63
C LYS A 206 -7.93 -4.04 10.86
N THR A 207 -7.05 -3.06 10.60
CA THR A 207 -7.35 -1.87 9.82
C THR A 207 -6.45 -1.79 8.58
N VAL A 208 -7.04 -1.49 7.42
CA VAL A 208 -6.34 -1.32 6.15
C VAL A 208 -6.55 0.11 5.63
N ILE A 209 -5.45 0.83 5.40
CA ILE A 209 -5.44 2.16 4.77
C ILE A 209 -5.09 1.99 3.29
N PHE A 210 -6.01 2.34 2.40
CA PHE A 210 -5.87 2.19 0.94
C PHE A 210 -5.39 3.48 0.27
N LEU A 211 -4.45 3.32 -0.66
CA LEU A 211 -3.83 4.34 -1.50
C LEU A 211 -3.68 3.79 -2.94
N GLY A 212 -3.67 4.67 -3.94
CA GLY A 212 -3.35 4.31 -5.32
C GLY A 212 -4.56 4.16 -6.24
N GLN A 213 -4.47 3.25 -7.20
CA GLN A 213 -5.45 3.18 -8.30
C GLN A 213 -5.75 1.72 -8.72
N HIS A 214 -6.93 1.38 -9.22
CA HIS A 214 -8.11 2.23 -9.37
C HIS A 214 -9.18 1.89 -8.31
N THR A 215 -9.76 2.90 -7.65
CA THR A 215 -10.72 2.74 -6.54
C THR A 215 -11.95 1.93 -6.93
N ASN A 216 -12.40 2.04 -8.18
CA ASN A 216 -13.52 1.29 -8.74
C ASN A 216 -13.10 -0.02 -9.41
N MET A 217 -11.82 -0.40 -9.44
CA MET A 217 -11.37 -1.68 -10.04
C MET A 217 -10.51 -2.49 -9.07
N CYS A 218 -9.18 -2.40 -9.21
CA CYS A 218 -8.21 -3.23 -8.50
C CYS A 218 -8.33 -3.04 -6.98
N LEU A 219 -8.46 -1.78 -6.53
CA LEU A 219 -8.67 -1.51 -5.12
C LEU A 219 -10.01 -2.05 -4.63
N MET A 220 -11.08 -1.96 -5.44
CA MET A 220 -12.39 -2.52 -5.11
C MET A 220 -12.33 -4.04 -4.93
N ALA A 221 -11.61 -4.75 -5.80
CA ALA A 221 -11.43 -6.20 -5.67
C ALA A 221 -10.79 -6.57 -4.32
N VAL A 222 -9.71 -5.88 -3.92
CA VAL A 222 -9.07 -6.08 -2.62
C VAL A 222 -10.02 -5.71 -1.47
N MET A 223 -10.79 -4.63 -1.58
CA MET A 223 -11.77 -4.22 -0.56
C MET A 223 -12.87 -5.28 -0.37
N LEU A 224 -13.33 -5.93 -1.45
CA LEU A 224 -14.32 -7.01 -1.38
C LEU A 224 -13.77 -8.24 -0.65
N TYR A 225 -12.53 -8.64 -0.92
CA TYR A 225 -11.85 -9.69 -0.13
C TYR A 225 -11.70 -9.29 1.33
N CYS A 226 -11.28 -8.06 1.60
CA CYS A 226 -11.15 -7.55 2.97
C CYS A 226 -12.49 -7.52 3.73
N GLN A 227 -13.62 -7.35 3.05
CA GLN A 227 -14.94 -7.47 3.67
C GLN A 227 -15.24 -8.90 4.12
N GLN A 228 -14.87 -9.91 3.33
CA GLN A 228 -15.01 -11.31 3.74
C GLN A 228 -14.17 -11.62 4.99
N ALA A 229 -12.99 -11.01 5.09
CA ALA A 229 -12.10 -11.12 6.24
C ALA A 229 -12.47 -10.21 7.42
N ASN A 230 -13.58 -9.47 7.35
CA ASN A 230 -14.05 -8.55 8.39
C ASN A 230 -12.98 -7.53 8.84
N LEU A 231 -12.28 -6.92 7.87
CA LEU A 231 -11.28 -5.87 8.12
C LEU A 231 -11.90 -4.48 8.10
N ASP A 232 -11.42 -3.59 8.97
CA ASP A 232 -11.78 -2.17 8.98
C ASP A 232 -11.08 -1.44 7.82
N LEU A 233 -11.85 -0.82 6.93
CA LEU A 233 -11.30 -0.19 5.73
C LEU A 233 -11.30 1.33 5.82
N ILE A 234 -10.17 1.93 5.43
CA ILE A 234 -9.98 3.37 5.33
C ILE A 234 -9.40 3.70 3.96
N ILE A 235 -10.01 4.60 3.19
CA ILE A 235 -9.36 5.20 2.02
C ILE A 235 -8.76 6.56 2.38
N VAL A 236 -7.60 6.88 1.83
CA VAL A 236 -7.14 8.29 1.81
C VAL A 236 -7.77 8.93 0.58
N GLY A 237 -8.92 9.58 0.77
CA GLY A 237 -9.87 9.87 -0.33
C GLY A 237 -9.35 10.81 -1.41
N ASP A 238 -8.30 11.59 -1.14
CA ASP A 238 -7.58 12.45 -2.09
C ASP A 238 -6.30 11.80 -2.66
N LEU A 239 -5.95 10.58 -2.23
CA LEU A 239 -4.82 9.77 -2.72
C LEU A 239 -5.26 8.40 -3.25
N VAL A 240 -6.52 8.31 -3.66
CA VAL A 240 -7.06 7.21 -4.44
C VAL A 240 -7.70 7.78 -5.71
N ASP A 241 -7.61 7.06 -6.82
CA ASP A 241 -8.11 7.52 -8.12
C ASP A 241 -9.01 6.45 -8.75
N SER A 242 -10.15 6.84 -9.32
CA SER A 242 -11.05 5.93 -10.03
C SER A 242 -10.88 6.06 -11.55
N CYS A 243 -11.13 4.96 -12.25
CA CYS A 243 -11.29 4.99 -13.69
C CYS A 243 -12.54 5.78 -14.06
N TRP A 244 -12.39 6.68 -15.02
CA TRP A 244 -13.48 7.49 -15.53
C TRP A 244 -13.29 7.75 -17.02
N VAL A 245 -14.41 7.78 -17.74
CA VAL A 245 -14.50 7.94 -19.19
C VAL A 245 -15.54 9.00 -19.50
N PHE A 246 -15.08 10.18 -19.93
CA PHE A 246 -15.93 11.33 -20.21
C PHE A 246 -17.15 10.99 -21.08
N GLU A 247 -16.93 10.38 -22.25
CA GLU A 247 -17.98 10.08 -23.23
C GLU A 247 -19.11 9.18 -22.71
N LYS A 248 -18.85 8.40 -21.66
CA LYS A 248 -19.84 7.47 -21.10
C LYS A 248 -20.49 7.97 -19.83
N GLN A 249 -19.83 8.90 -19.14
CA GLN A 249 -20.19 9.23 -17.76
C GLN A 249 -20.51 10.70 -17.56
N LYS A 250 -20.24 11.57 -18.53
CA LYS A 250 -20.44 13.03 -18.41
C LYS A 250 -21.85 13.45 -17.95
N ASP A 251 -22.88 12.67 -18.27
CA ASP A 251 -24.27 13.02 -17.91
C ASP A 251 -24.58 12.72 -16.42
N HIS A 252 -23.81 11.83 -15.77
CA HIS A 252 -23.96 11.48 -14.35
C HIS A 252 -22.83 12.05 -13.47
N CYS A 253 -21.61 12.06 -14.01
CA CYS A 253 -20.38 12.52 -13.42
C CYS A 253 -19.64 13.38 -14.46
N PRO A 254 -19.95 14.69 -14.55
CA PRO A 254 -19.48 15.57 -15.63
C PRO A 254 -17.95 15.72 -15.70
N THR A 255 -17.26 15.39 -14.61
CA THR A 255 -15.80 15.46 -14.51
C THR A 255 -15.24 14.21 -13.85
N HIS A 256 -13.95 13.95 -14.07
CA HIS A 256 -13.19 12.94 -13.33
C HIS A 256 -13.31 13.15 -11.82
N THR A 257 -13.17 14.39 -11.34
CA THR A 257 -13.31 14.75 -9.92
C THR A 257 -14.68 14.34 -9.34
N THR A 258 -15.76 14.53 -10.11
CA THR A 258 -17.10 14.06 -9.69
C THR A 258 -17.20 12.53 -9.71
N GLY A 259 -16.54 11.85 -10.65
CA GLY A 259 -16.44 10.38 -10.69
C GLY A 259 -15.66 9.79 -9.50
N ASN A 260 -14.51 10.37 -9.16
CA ASN A 260 -13.75 10.03 -7.95
C ASN A 260 -14.62 10.22 -6.70
N ARG A 261 -15.33 11.35 -6.60
CA ARG A 261 -16.21 11.64 -5.47
C ARG A 261 -17.36 10.64 -5.37
N ALA A 262 -17.98 10.28 -6.48
CA ALA A 262 -19.05 9.28 -6.52
C ALA A 262 -18.55 7.91 -6.03
N THR A 263 -17.36 7.50 -6.49
CA THR A 263 -16.70 6.25 -6.06
C THR A 263 -16.38 6.27 -4.56
N ASN A 264 -15.80 7.36 -4.06
CA ASN A 264 -15.49 7.50 -2.63
C ASN A 264 -16.76 7.54 -1.76
N ASN A 265 -17.82 8.21 -2.21
CA ASN A 265 -19.11 8.21 -1.52
C ASN A 265 -19.70 6.80 -1.40
N TYR A 266 -19.59 6.00 -2.47
CA TYR A 266 -20.01 4.61 -2.46
C TYR A 266 -19.18 3.78 -1.47
N PHE A 267 -17.85 3.96 -1.47
CA PHE A 267 -16.97 3.35 -0.47
C PHE A 267 -17.40 3.70 0.97
N GLU A 268 -17.62 4.99 1.26
CA GLU A 268 -18.03 5.48 2.58
C GLU A 268 -19.40 4.97 3.03
N THR A 269 -20.25 4.56 2.08
CA THR A 269 -21.59 4.02 2.35
C THR A 269 -21.55 2.51 2.60
N LYS A 270 -20.69 1.78 1.90
CA LYS A 270 -20.75 0.31 1.84
C LYS A 270 -19.59 -0.42 2.51
N PHE A 271 -18.42 0.21 2.60
CA PHE A 271 -17.18 -0.48 2.96
C PHE A 271 -16.55 0.07 4.23
N GLY A 272 -16.38 1.39 4.32
CA GLY A 272 -15.53 1.95 5.37
C GLY A 272 -15.68 3.45 5.57
N VAL A 273 -14.57 4.09 5.92
CA VAL A 273 -14.49 5.54 6.14
C VAL A 273 -13.38 6.16 5.29
N SER A 274 -13.49 7.43 4.94
CA SER A 274 -12.42 8.13 4.24
C SER A 274 -11.72 9.13 5.16
N VAL A 275 -10.46 9.44 4.86
CA VAL A 275 -9.69 10.52 5.49
C VAL A 275 -9.01 11.34 4.40
N LYS A 276 -8.79 12.64 4.63
CA LYS A 276 -7.96 13.47 3.75
C LYS A 276 -6.49 13.33 4.13
N SER A 277 -5.61 13.31 3.14
CA SER A 277 -4.16 13.18 3.35
C SER A 277 -3.61 14.26 4.29
N TYR A 278 -4.10 15.50 4.15
CA TYR A 278 -3.75 16.61 5.02
C TYR A 278 -4.10 16.33 6.49
N ASP A 279 -5.30 15.83 6.76
CA ASP A 279 -5.74 15.55 8.12
C ASP A 279 -5.01 14.36 8.74
N LEU A 280 -4.75 13.31 7.94
CA LEU A 280 -3.96 12.17 8.38
C LEU A 280 -2.52 12.59 8.70
N ILE A 281 -1.88 13.39 7.85
CA ILE A 281 -0.54 13.94 8.12
C ILE A 281 -0.55 14.80 9.38
N ARG A 282 -1.55 15.68 9.55
CA ARG A 282 -1.67 16.51 10.76
C ARG A 282 -1.81 15.65 12.02
N ALA A 283 -2.65 14.63 11.99
CA ALA A 283 -2.80 13.69 13.11
C ALA A 283 -1.48 12.97 13.42
N ILE A 284 -0.76 12.51 12.39
CA ILE A 284 0.55 11.89 12.55
C ILE A 284 1.52 12.87 13.19
N GLN A 285 1.61 14.12 12.73
CA GLN A 285 2.52 15.14 13.25
C GLN A 285 2.22 15.51 14.72
N GLN A 286 0.93 15.60 15.09
CA GLN A 286 0.49 15.96 16.43
C GLN A 286 0.58 14.79 17.43
N SER A 287 0.85 13.58 16.96
CA SER A 287 0.95 12.40 17.83
C SER A 287 2.33 12.29 18.51
N ASN A 288 2.35 11.74 19.72
CA ASN A 288 3.57 11.38 20.45
C ASN A 288 4.06 9.96 20.11
N LEU A 289 3.68 9.44 18.93
CA LEU A 289 4.10 8.11 18.50
C LEU A 289 5.63 8.06 18.29
N PRO A 290 6.30 6.95 18.66
CA PRO A 290 7.70 6.74 18.33
C PRO A 290 7.95 6.89 16.83
N ARG A 291 9.07 7.50 16.47
CA ARG A 291 9.46 7.71 15.07
C ARG A 291 10.57 6.75 14.70
N ILE A 292 10.35 5.99 13.63
CA ILE A 292 11.36 5.12 13.02
C ILE A 292 11.82 5.71 11.69
N GLN A 293 13.11 5.63 11.40
CA GLN A 293 13.63 6.01 10.09
C GLN A 293 13.55 4.79 9.16
N PRO A 294 12.64 4.77 8.17
CA PRO A 294 12.54 3.63 7.27
C PRO A 294 13.80 3.53 6.42
N LYS A 295 14.27 2.29 6.24
CA LYS A 295 15.39 2.00 5.37
C LYS A 295 14.87 1.76 3.97
N TYR A 296 15.08 2.75 3.10
CA TYR A 296 14.75 2.61 1.70
C TYR A 296 15.73 1.65 1.03
N GLN A 297 15.19 0.82 0.14
CA GLN A 297 16.03 0.13 -0.83
C GLN A 297 16.14 1.08 -2.01
N TYR A 298 17.33 1.64 -2.23
CA TYR A 298 17.54 2.50 -3.38
C TYR A 298 17.14 1.77 -4.65
N PHE A 299 16.27 2.41 -5.44
CA PHE A 299 16.12 2.15 -6.86
C PHE A 299 17.32 2.75 -7.61
N THR A 300 18.55 2.48 -7.20
CA THR A 300 19.77 3.04 -7.85
C THR A 300 19.99 2.53 -9.28
N LYS A 301 19.03 1.81 -9.87
CA LYS A 301 18.99 1.51 -11.31
C LYS A 301 17.75 2.05 -12.04
N THR A 302 16.83 2.73 -11.35
CA THR A 302 15.56 3.20 -11.94
C THR A 302 15.18 4.63 -11.59
N ALA A 303 15.87 5.28 -10.64
CA ALA A 303 15.62 6.66 -10.30
C ALA A 303 16.59 7.61 -11.03
N TRP A 304 16.43 7.76 -12.35
CA TRP A 304 17.09 8.81 -13.15
C TRP A 304 16.87 10.23 -12.58
N MET A 305 15.89 10.39 -11.69
CA MET A 305 15.51 11.65 -11.06
C MET A 305 16.51 12.13 -9.97
N PHE A 306 17.43 11.27 -9.52
CA PHE A 306 18.45 11.64 -8.51
C PHE A 306 19.89 11.61 -9.04
N ASP A 307 20.16 11.07 -10.23
CA ASP A 307 21.51 11.07 -10.82
C ASP A 307 22.05 12.49 -11.09
N HIS A 308 21.18 13.50 -11.07
CA HIS A 308 21.55 14.92 -11.27
C HIS A 308 21.57 15.75 -9.98
N LEU A 309 21.30 15.14 -8.82
CA LEU A 309 21.33 15.85 -7.53
C LEU A 309 22.64 15.60 -6.75
N ASP A 310 23.40 14.59 -7.13
CA ASP A 310 24.66 14.22 -6.46
C ASP A 310 25.91 14.45 -7.32
N SER A 311 25.84 15.15 -8.46
CA SER A 311 27.09 15.64 -9.06
C SER A 311 27.61 16.77 -8.16
N PRO A 312 28.76 16.61 -7.47
CA PRO A 312 29.43 17.78 -6.94
C PRO A 312 29.69 18.65 -8.16
N GLN A 313 29.22 19.90 -8.17
CA GLN A 313 29.74 20.88 -9.09
C GLN A 313 31.25 20.92 -8.84
N GLN A 314 32.00 20.17 -9.66
CA GLN A 314 33.42 20.35 -9.78
C GLN A 314 33.56 21.77 -10.31
N PHE A 315 33.93 22.68 -9.41
CA PHE A 315 34.61 23.90 -9.82
C PHE A 315 35.85 23.46 -10.59
N VAL A 316 35.72 23.46 -11.92
CA VAL A 316 36.85 23.27 -12.82
C VAL A 316 37.68 24.54 -12.70
N ASN A 317 38.76 24.46 -11.91
CA ASN A 317 39.89 25.33 -12.11
C ASN A 317 40.50 24.95 -13.46
N THR A 318 40.31 25.80 -14.45
CA THR A 318 41.01 25.74 -15.72
C THR A 318 42.48 26.07 -15.50
N THR A 319 43.31 25.04 -15.48
CA THR A 319 44.72 25.15 -15.87
C THR A 319 45.04 24.03 -16.83
N ASP A 320 45.48 24.45 -17.99
CA ASP A 320 45.94 23.67 -19.13
C ASP A 320 46.93 22.57 -18.76
N THR A 321 46.88 21.44 -19.46
CA THR A 321 47.96 21.05 -20.39
C THR A 321 47.62 19.79 -21.19
N ASN A 322 48.02 19.83 -22.45
CA ASN A 322 47.96 18.82 -23.49
C ASN A 322 48.46 17.44 -23.07
N THR A 323 47.84 16.35 -23.59
CA THR A 323 48.49 15.38 -24.49
C THR A 323 47.52 14.29 -24.99
N THR A 324 47.40 14.20 -26.32
CA THR A 324 47.33 13.01 -27.21
C THR A 324 46.78 11.69 -26.64
N GLN A 325 45.62 11.22 -27.11
CA GLN A 325 45.45 10.33 -28.28
C GLN A 325 45.84 8.88 -27.98
N ASP A 326 44.85 8.00 -27.81
CA ASP A 326 44.83 6.72 -28.53
C ASP A 326 43.45 6.06 -28.51
N ASP A 327 43.04 5.68 -29.71
CA ASP A 327 41.81 5.00 -30.09
C ASP A 327 41.85 3.52 -29.70
N ASN A 328 40.66 2.97 -29.40
CA ASN A 328 40.15 1.64 -29.78
C ASN A 328 39.30 1.02 -28.67
N LEU A 329 37.98 1.19 -28.77
CA LEU A 329 37.05 0.19 -28.24
C LEU A 329 35.84 0.07 -29.17
N THR A 330 35.85 -1.06 -29.86
CA THR A 330 34.83 -1.59 -30.75
C THR A 330 33.46 -1.65 -30.07
N GLN A 331 32.48 -1.09 -30.77
CA GLN A 331 31.05 -1.24 -30.53
C GLN A 331 30.64 -2.70 -30.70
N ASP A 332 30.00 -3.28 -29.69
CA ASP A 332 29.11 -4.43 -29.86
C ASP A 332 27.71 -4.03 -29.37
N THR A 333 26.93 -3.50 -30.32
CA THR A 333 25.52 -3.16 -30.18
C THR A 333 24.67 -4.23 -30.83
N ARG A 334 24.32 -5.29 -30.09
CA ARG A 334 23.18 -6.15 -30.42
C ARG A 334 22.50 -6.64 -29.16
N LEU A 335 21.36 -6.05 -28.83
CA LEU A 335 20.21 -6.68 -28.17
C LEU A 335 19.06 -5.65 -28.12
N GLU A 336 18.50 -5.37 -29.29
CA GLU A 336 17.13 -4.90 -29.42
C GLU A 336 16.30 -6.02 -30.06
N HIS A 337 15.02 -6.07 -29.67
CA HIS A 337 14.01 -7.08 -29.99
C HIS A 337 14.04 -8.34 -29.13
N LEU A 338 13.26 -8.32 -28.05
CA LEU A 338 12.11 -9.22 -27.84
C LEU A 338 11.47 -8.97 -26.45
N TYR A 339 10.17 -8.67 -26.47
CA TYR A 339 9.18 -8.58 -25.38
C TYR A 339 9.03 -7.27 -24.62
#